data_AF-A0A5C4VMM5-F1
#
_entry.id   AF-A0A5C4VMM5-F1
#
_cell.length_a   1.000
_cell.length_b   1.000
_cell.length_c   1.000
_cell.angle_alpha   90.00
_cell.angle_beta   90.00
_cell.angle_gamma   90.00
#
_symmetry.space_group_name_H-M   'P 1'
#
loop_
_entity.id
_entity.type
_entity.pdbx_description
1 polymer ?
#
loop_
_entity_poly.entity_id
_entity_poly.type
_entity_poly.pdbx_seq_one_letter_code
_entity_poly.pdbx_strand_id
1 'polypeptide(L)'
;MSTTLPATHRGSLPAMVRIEAIRFLRHPLLLIGVLAAYGVEAWLILADSPTATDGEQYAVDLLSQPIIPAFFIGLTSLVVAARLTRSTEVAVEAMATAPGTEARRTLAVAGACVVPLVAGLGWLAEVLVLITVHPPHPHELWFGTVNDVYVWSILLALGPVACLGGALLGILVGRWLSFPGAPAVAVVLLVLLTMVGQLPYAYSEQGNLRVWVPWAMFHTGTMSDGKAWEGIPGYAQALVPGNPAAYLGYALALCALAVVGAVWHDRSARTVRLRLLAWGLVALAVALYLLAAFTGFEQMLVSEPLPLAA
;
A
#
# COMPACT_ATOMS: atom_id res chain seq x y z
N MET A 1 -6.37 -12.86 52.71
CA MET A 1 -6.03 -11.47 52.36
C MET A 1 -5.88 -11.42 50.84
N SER A 2 -6.88 -10.90 50.14
CA SER A 2 -6.84 -10.74 48.67
C SER A 2 -6.36 -9.33 48.38
N THR A 3 -5.11 -9.20 47.94
CA THR A 3 -4.52 -7.94 47.50
C THR A 3 -4.96 -7.69 46.06
N THR A 4 -6.08 -6.99 45.89
CA THR A 4 -6.50 -6.45 44.60
C THR A 4 -5.64 -5.23 44.27
N LEU A 5 -4.62 -5.43 43.43
CA LEU A 5 -3.87 -4.31 42.86
C LEU A 5 -4.82 -3.47 41.97
N PRO A 6 -4.79 -2.14 42.07
CA PRO A 6 -5.62 -1.27 41.24
C PRO A 6 -5.22 -1.45 39.77
N ALA A 7 -6.15 -1.91 38.93
CA ALA A 7 -5.96 -1.97 37.49
C ALA A 7 -5.87 -0.54 36.94
N THR A 8 -4.64 -0.03 36.76
CA THR A 8 -4.37 1.24 36.10
C THR A 8 -4.69 1.12 34.61
N HIS A 9 -5.96 1.28 34.25
CA HIS A 9 -6.54 1.09 32.92
C HIS A 9 -6.04 2.05 31.83
N ARG A 10 -5.24 3.07 32.17
CA ARG A 10 -4.79 4.11 31.22
C ARG A 10 -3.43 3.80 30.57
N GLY A 11 -2.66 2.84 31.08
CA GLY A 11 -1.35 2.44 30.54
C GLY A 11 -1.35 1.24 29.58
N SER A 12 -2.50 0.60 29.34
CA SER A 12 -2.51 -0.73 28.69
C SER A 12 -2.34 -0.70 27.18
N LEU A 13 -2.86 0.31 26.47
CA LEU A 13 -2.88 0.30 25.00
C LEU A 13 -1.47 0.43 24.39
N PRO A 14 -0.60 1.37 24.81
CA PRO A 14 0.76 1.45 24.26
C PRO A 14 1.57 0.17 24.51
N ALA A 15 1.40 -0.47 25.67
CA ALA A 15 2.03 -1.75 25.98
C ALA A 15 1.52 -2.87 25.04
N MET A 16 0.20 -2.93 24.79
CA MET A 16 -0.38 -3.89 23.85
C MET A 16 0.10 -3.64 22.41
N VAL A 17 0.13 -2.38 21.96
CA VAL A 17 0.68 -2.01 20.63
C VAL A 17 2.12 -2.47 20.52
N ARG A 18 2.96 -2.23 21.54
CA ARG A 18 4.35 -2.67 21.55
C ARG A 18 4.49 -4.19 21.43
N ILE A 19 3.69 -4.94 22.19
CA ILE A 19 3.70 -6.41 22.13
C ILE A 19 3.29 -6.89 20.73
N GLU A 20 2.20 -6.37 20.18
CA GLU A 20 1.74 -6.73 18.84
C GLU A 20 2.75 -6.31 17.76
N ALA A 21 3.39 -5.15 17.89
CA ALA A 21 4.45 -4.71 16.97
C ALA A 21 5.66 -5.65 16.99
N ILE A 22 6.08 -6.13 18.17
CA ILE A 22 7.15 -7.13 18.28
C ILE A 22 6.74 -8.46 17.66
N ARG A 23 5.48 -8.90 17.88
CA ARG A 23 4.95 -10.12 17.24
C ARG A 23 4.91 -9.98 15.72
N PHE A 24 4.50 -8.81 15.23
CA PHE A 24 4.47 -8.48 13.81
C PHE A 24 5.87 -8.51 13.20
N LEU A 25 6.83 -7.80 13.81
CA LEU A 25 8.23 -7.72 13.36
C LEU A 25 8.93 -9.07 13.33
N ARG A 26 8.61 -9.96 14.29
CA ARG A 26 9.20 -11.31 14.36
C ARG A 26 8.47 -12.33 13.48
N HIS A 27 7.41 -11.94 12.78
CA HIS A 27 6.63 -12.89 11.99
C HIS A 27 7.41 -13.29 10.72
N PRO A 28 7.67 -14.59 10.47
CA PRO A 28 8.53 -15.04 9.37
C PRO A 28 8.02 -14.60 8.00
N LEU A 29 6.71 -14.63 7.76
CA LEU A 29 6.14 -14.15 6.49
C LEU A 29 6.44 -12.67 6.20
N LEU A 30 6.43 -11.82 7.23
CA LEU A 30 6.77 -10.41 7.05
C LEU A 30 8.26 -10.27 6.74
N LEU A 31 9.12 -10.96 7.49
CA LEU A 31 10.56 -10.92 7.28
C LEU A 31 10.93 -11.36 5.86
N ILE A 32 10.31 -12.44 5.36
CA ILE A 32 10.48 -12.89 3.97
C ILE A 32 10.00 -11.81 3.00
N GLY A 33 8.82 -11.22 3.23
CA GLY A 33 8.29 -10.14 2.39
C GLY A 33 9.21 -8.92 2.35
N VAL A 34 9.75 -8.49 3.48
CA VAL A 34 10.70 -7.37 3.57
C VAL A 34 12.00 -7.70 2.86
N LEU A 35 12.60 -8.87 3.14
CA LEU A 35 13.85 -9.27 2.48
C LEU A 35 13.67 -9.41 0.96
N ALA A 36 12.55 -9.94 0.50
CA ALA A 36 12.24 -10.04 -0.92
C ALA A 36 12.06 -8.67 -1.55
N ALA A 37 11.33 -7.75 -0.90
CA ALA A 37 11.12 -6.40 -1.43
C ALA A 37 12.45 -5.66 -1.64
N TYR A 38 13.29 -5.60 -0.60
CA TYR A 38 14.58 -4.89 -0.66
C TYR A 38 15.56 -5.60 -1.60
N GLY A 39 15.60 -6.95 -1.55
CA GLY A 39 16.49 -7.73 -2.40
C GLY A 39 16.15 -7.62 -3.89
N VAL A 40 14.86 -7.63 -4.24
CA VAL A 40 14.41 -7.43 -5.64
C VAL A 40 14.72 -6.01 -6.09
N GLU A 41 14.45 -5.00 -5.26
CA GLU A 41 14.75 -3.60 -5.57
C GLU A 41 16.23 -3.38 -5.85
N ALA A 42 17.09 -3.83 -4.92
CA ALA A 42 18.53 -3.74 -5.06
C ALA A 42 19.04 -4.50 -6.28
N TRP A 43 18.47 -5.67 -6.59
CA TRP A 43 18.84 -6.42 -7.79
C TRP A 43 18.48 -5.67 -9.08
N LEU A 44 17.26 -5.13 -9.16
CA LEU A 44 16.81 -4.38 -10.33
C LEU A 44 17.70 -3.16 -10.59
N ILE A 45 18.02 -2.37 -9.55
CA ILE A 45 18.82 -1.16 -9.74
C ILE A 45 20.31 -1.48 -9.91
N LEU A 46 20.88 -2.40 -9.13
CA LEU A 46 22.34 -2.61 -9.14
C LEU A 46 22.82 -3.60 -10.21
N ALA A 47 21.98 -4.57 -10.61
CA ALA A 47 22.40 -5.65 -11.50
C ALA A 47 21.67 -5.65 -12.84
N ASP A 48 20.43 -5.14 -12.90
CA ASP A 48 19.57 -5.20 -14.10
C ASP A 48 19.32 -3.80 -14.72
N SER A 49 20.06 -2.78 -14.29
CA SER A 49 19.93 -1.43 -14.87
C SER A 49 20.39 -1.43 -16.33
N PRO A 50 19.55 -0.94 -17.26
CA PRO A 50 19.90 -0.89 -18.67
C PRO A 50 21.06 0.09 -18.91
N THR A 51 21.86 -0.23 -19.92
CA THR A 51 22.92 0.66 -20.42
C THR A 51 22.34 1.55 -21.50
N ALA A 52 22.52 2.86 -21.38
CA ALA A 52 22.12 3.79 -22.42
C ALA A 52 23.11 3.83 -23.58
N THR A 53 22.71 4.50 -24.66
CA THR A 53 23.53 4.64 -25.88
C THR A 53 24.85 5.40 -25.67
N ASP A 54 24.95 6.19 -24.60
CA ASP A 54 26.17 6.88 -24.16
C ASP A 54 27.13 5.95 -23.39
N GLY A 55 26.72 4.71 -23.09
CA GLY A 55 27.49 3.72 -22.34
C GLY A 55 27.32 3.80 -20.82
N GLU A 56 26.54 4.75 -20.31
CA GLU A 56 26.24 4.89 -18.88
C GLU A 56 25.07 3.99 -18.46
N GLN A 57 25.06 3.57 -17.20
CA GLN A 57 23.96 2.80 -16.62
C GLN A 57 23.00 3.71 -15.88
N TYR A 58 21.71 3.57 -16.17
CA TYR A 58 20.67 4.39 -15.56
C TYR A 58 19.61 3.53 -14.89
N ALA A 59 19.12 4.01 -13.75
CA ALA A 59 17.90 3.48 -13.19
C ALA A 59 16.71 3.94 -14.06
N VAL A 60 15.85 3.00 -14.41
CA VAL A 60 14.61 3.27 -15.18
C VAL A 60 13.40 2.72 -14.42
N ASP A 61 12.21 3.19 -14.76
CA ASP A 61 10.93 2.68 -14.27
C ASP A 61 10.67 2.87 -12.78
N LEU A 62 11.29 3.88 -12.20
CA LEU A 62 11.28 4.15 -10.76
C LEU A 62 9.88 4.30 -10.17
N LEU A 63 8.92 4.90 -10.87
CA LEU A 63 7.55 5.02 -10.33
C LEU A 63 6.71 3.74 -10.43
N SER A 64 7.16 2.74 -11.20
CA SER A 64 6.53 1.41 -11.22
C SER A 64 6.99 0.53 -10.06
N GLN A 65 8.19 0.77 -9.55
CA GLN A 65 8.82 0.01 -8.47
C GLN A 65 8.02 -0.04 -7.16
N PRO A 66 7.19 0.95 -6.76
CA PRO A 66 6.30 0.81 -5.59
C PRO A 66 5.37 -0.41 -5.61
N ILE A 67 5.18 -1.07 -6.76
CA ILE A 67 4.52 -2.38 -6.80
C ILE A 67 5.25 -3.45 -5.97
N ILE A 68 6.58 -3.39 -5.89
CA ILE A 68 7.44 -4.33 -5.18
C ILE A 68 7.11 -4.36 -3.67
N PRO A 69 7.19 -3.25 -2.91
CA PRO A 69 6.83 -3.24 -1.50
C PRO A 69 5.33 -3.48 -1.30
N ALA A 70 4.44 -2.98 -2.18
CA ALA A 70 3.02 -3.26 -2.09
C ALA A 70 2.72 -4.76 -2.16
N PHE A 71 3.37 -5.46 -3.09
CA PHE A 71 3.21 -6.90 -3.29
C PHE A 71 3.86 -7.70 -2.17
N PHE A 72 5.16 -7.52 -1.92
CA PHE A 72 5.90 -8.35 -0.99
C PHE A 72 5.67 -7.98 0.47
N ILE A 73 5.60 -6.70 0.82
CA ILE A 73 5.36 -6.25 2.21
C ILE A 73 3.85 -6.12 2.46
N GLY A 74 3.10 -5.46 1.58
CA GLY A 74 1.67 -5.23 1.76
C GLY A 74 0.85 -6.51 1.85
N LEU A 75 0.99 -7.43 0.88
CA LEU A 75 0.21 -8.69 0.87
C LEU A 75 0.62 -9.64 2.00
N THR A 76 1.91 -9.75 2.32
CA THR A 76 2.34 -10.56 3.48
C THR A 76 1.83 -9.96 4.78
N SER A 77 1.86 -8.63 4.92
CA SER A 77 1.31 -7.92 6.09
C SER A 77 -0.19 -8.13 6.26
N LEU A 78 -0.95 -8.22 5.18
CA LEU A 78 -2.37 -8.60 5.21
C LEU A 78 -2.55 -9.97 5.88
N VAL A 79 -1.80 -10.98 5.43
CA VAL A 79 -1.88 -12.33 5.98
C VAL A 79 -1.47 -12.36 7.45
N VAL A 80 -0.38 -11.67 7.80
CA VAL A 80 0.13 -11.58 9.19
C VAL A 80 -0.90 -10.92 10.10
N ALA A 81 -1.42 -9.76 9.71
CA ALA A 81 -2.38 -9.00 10.50
C ALA A 81 -3.68 -9.77 10.72
N ALA A 82 -4.18 -10.47 9.70
CA ALA A 82 -5.36 -11.33 9.81
C ALA A 82 -5.14 -12.47 10.83
N ARG A 83 -3.97 -13.13 10.76
CA ARG A 83 -3.60 -14.20 11.69
C ARG A 83 -3.43 -13.71 13.12
N LEU A 84 -2.76 -12.58 13.33
CA LEU A 84 -2.57 -11.99 14.66
C LEU A 84 -3.92 -11.59 15.28
N THR A 85 -4.80 -10.99 14.48
CA THR A 85 -6.16 -10.61 14.89
C THR A 85 -6.94 -11.82 15.40
N ARG A 86 -6.95 -12.92 14.64
CA ARG A 86 -7.65 -14.17 15.05
C ARG A 86 -6.99 -14.90 16.20
N SER A 87 -5.66 -14.96 16.23
CA SER A 87 -4.93 -15.62 17.33
C SER A 87 -5.28 -15.00 18.69
N THR A 88 -5.56 -13.70 18.68
CA THR A 88 -5.97 -12.95 19.87
C THR A 88 -7.38 -13.33 20.32
N GLU A 89 -8.30 -13.64 19.40
CA GLU A 89 -9.66 -14.11 19.71
C GLU A 89 -9.64 -15.53 20.30
N VAL A 90 -8.91 -16.45 19.66
CA VAL A 90 -8.77 -17.83 20.15
C VAL A 90 -8.17 -17.86 21.56
N ALA A 91 -7.20 -17.00 21.85
CA ALA A 91 -6.62 -16.88 23.18
C ALA A 91 -7.64 -16.37 24.22
N VAL A 92 -8.56 -15.49 23.84
CA VAL A 92 -9.65 -15.00 24.72
C VAL A 92 -10.62 -16.13 25.05
N GLU A 93 -11.02 -16.91 24.04
CA GLU A 93 -11.92 -18.05 24.20
C GLU A 93 -11.33 -19.10 25.14
N ALA A 94 -10.02 -19.35 25.05
CA ALA A 94 -9.32 -20.32 25.89
C ALA A 94 -9.11 -19.86 27.34
N MET A 95 -8.88 -18.56 27.59
CA MET A 95 -8.52 -18.06 28.92
C MET A 95 -9.69 -17.50 29.75
N ALA A 96 -10.91 -17.43 29.18
CA ALA A 96 -12.14 -16.84 29.76
C ALA A 96 -12.03 -15.37 30.24
N THR A 97 -10.82 -14.83 30.36
CA THR A 97 -10.51 -13.45 30.73
C THR A 97 -9.39 -12.97 29.83
N ALA A 98 -9.64 -11.91 29.07
CA ALA A 98 -8.64 -11.24 28.26
C ALA A 98 -8.57 -9.76 28.65
N PRO A 99 -7.38 -9.15 28.66
CA PRO A 99 -7.27 -7.72 28.92
C PRO A 99 -8.03 -6.89 27.88
N GLY A 100 -8.97 -6.08 28.37
CA GLY A 100 -9.68 -5.06 27.57
C GLY A 100 -10.81 -5.59 26.69
N THR A 101 -11.47 -4.65 26.00
CA THR A 101 -12.51 -4.95 25.01
C THR A 101 -11.90 -5.42 23.70
N GLU A 102 -12.72 -6.01 22.83
CA GLU A 102 -12.31 -6.41 21.49
C GLU A 102 -11.79 -5.20 20.69
N ALA A 103 -12.48 -4.07 20.76
CA ALA A 103 -12.06 -2.81 20.15
C ALA A 103 -10.65 -2.38 20.59
N ARG A 104 -10.29 -2.49 21.87
CA ARG A 104 -8.93 -2.16 22.34
C ARG A 104 -7.89 -3.10 21.76
N ARG A 105 -8.20 -4.39 21.63
CA ARG A 105 -7.29 -5.36 21.00
C ARG A 105 -7.14 -5.08 19.50
N THR A 106 -8.23 -4.74 18.81
CA THR A 106 -8.19 -4.29 17.41
C THR A 106 -7.29 -3.06 17.25
N LEU A 107 -7.45 -2.05 18.10
CA LEU A 107 -6.60 -0.85 18.08
C LEU A 107 -5.14 -1.16 18.38
N ALA A 108 -4.85 -2.15 19.23
CA ALA A 108 -3.49 -2.58 19.49
C ALA A 108 -2.82 -3.19 18.23
N VAL A 109 -3.52 -4.09 17.53
CA VAL A 109 -3.04 -4.67 16.28
C VAL A 109 -2.96 -3.60 15.17
N ALA A 110 -3.92 -2.68 15.10
CA ALA A 110 -3.87 -1.56 14.15
C ALA A 110 -2.68 -0.63 14.41
N GLY A 111 -2.34 -0.37 15.68
CA GLY A 111 -1.11 0.35 16.04
C GLY A 111 0.15 -0.39 15.62
N ALA A 112 0.16 -1.72 15.67
CA ALA A 112 1.28 -2.54 15.20
C ALA A 112 1.47 -2.47 13.67
N CYS A 113 0.46 -2.04 12.90
CA CYS A 113 0.61 -1.79 11.45
C CYS A 113 1.57 -0.63 11.12
N VAL A 114 2.08 0.10 12.11
CA VAL A 114 3.24 0.98 11.93
C VAL A 114 4.48 0.22 11.44
N VAL A 115 4.63 -1.06 11.78
CA VAL A 115 5.76 -1.90 11.37
C VAL A 115 5.86 -2.01 9.83
N PRO A 116 4.84 -2.48 9.10
CA PRO A 116 4.89 -2.53 7.65
C PRO A 116 4.91 -1.15 6.98
N LEU A 117 4.32 -0.12 7.60
CA LEU A 117 4.46 1.26 7.11
C LEU A 117 5.94 1.71 7.15
N VAL A 118 6.62 1.50 8.28
CA VAL A 118 8.04 1.84 8.43
C VAL A 118 8.91 1.02 7.49
N ALA A 119 8.59 -0.27 7.29
CA ALA A 119 9.30 -1.10 6.31
C ALA A 119 9.15 -0.56 4.88
N GLY A 120 7.95 -0.11 4.49
CA GLY A 120 7.71 0.54 3.20
C GLY A 120 8.40 1.90 3.07
N LEU A 121 8.46 2.70 4.14
CA LEU A 121 9.24 3.95 4.16
C LEU A 121 10.75 3.69 4.05
N GLY A 122 11.24 2.62 4.68
CA GLY A 122 12.63 2.19 4.55
C GLY A 122 12.97 1.74 3.13
N TRP A 123 12.04 1.06 2.44
CA TRP A 123 12.20 0.68 1.04
C TRP A 123 12.25 1.93 0.15
N LEU A 124 11.40 2.93 0.42
CA LEU A 124 11.45 4.20 -0.31
C LEU A 124 12.79 4.91 -0.09
N ALA A 125 13.32 4.88 1.14
CA ALA A 125 14.65 5.42 1.44
C ALA A 125 15.76 4.63 0.73
N GLU A 126 15.64 3.30 0.61
CA GLU A 126 16.55 2.47 -0.17
C GLU A 126 16.57 2.88 -1.64
N VAL A 127 15.41 3.05 -2.28
CA VAL A 127 15.33 3.54 -3.68
C VAL A 127 16.09 4.86 -3.82
N LEU A 128 15.86 5.82 -2.91
CA LEU A 128 16.54 7.13 -2.95
C LEU A 128 18.06 7.02 -2.77
N VAL A 129 18.56 6.01 -2.07
CA VAL A 129 20.00 5.74 -1.93
C VAL A 129 20.52 5.07 -3.19
N LEU A 130 19.82 4.07 -3.72
CA LEU A 130 20.25 3.30 -4.89
C LEU A 130 20.33 4.17 -6.14
N ILE A 131 19.43 5.14 -6.31
CA ILE A 131 19.50 6.10 -7.43
C ILE A 131 20.68 7.07 -7.34
N THR A 132 21.43 7.10 -6.23
CA THR A 132 22.71 7.84 -6.17
C THR A 132 23.87 7.06 -6.79
N VAL A 133 23.70 5.74 -6.97
CA VAL A 133 24.68 4.86 -7.62
C VAL A 133 24.42 4.82 -9.12
N HIS A 134 23.18 4.52 -9.52
CA HIS A 134 22.73 4.62 -10.90
C HIS A 134 21.66 5.71 -10.98
N PRO A 135 22.01 6.91 -11.47
CA PRO A 135 21.06 8.02 -11.52
C PRO A 135 19.87 7.67 -12.41
N PRO A 136 18.70 8.28 -12.14
CA PRO A 136 17.58 8.16 -13.05
C PRO A 136 17.94 8.72 -14.43
N HIS A 137 17.41 8.10 -15.49
CA HIS A 137 17.68 8.59 -16.83
C HIS A 137 17.08 10.02 -17.03
N PRO A 138 17.82 11.00 -17.59
CA PRO A 138 17.36 12.39 -17.68
C PRO A 138 16.08 12.61 -18.52
N HIS A 139 15.78 11.69 -19.42
CA HIS A 139 14.60 11.72 -20.28
C HIS A 139 13.39 10.97 -19.72
N GLU A 140 13.47 10.42 -18.50
CA GLU A 140 12.28 9.85 -17.89
C GLU A 140 11.26 10.94 -17.54
N LEU A 141 9.96 10.66 -17.75
CA LEU A 141 8.87 11.64 -17.53
C LEU A 141 8.78 12.15 -16.08
N TRP A 142 9.33 11.42 -15.13
CA TRP A 142 9.24 11.75 -13.72
C TRP A 142 10.25 12.84 -13.30
N PHE A 143 11.36 12.99 -14.03
CA PHE A 143 12.43 13.92 -13.68
C PHE A 143 12.37 15.15 -14.59
N GLY A 144 11.51 16.10 -14.21
CA GLY A 144 11.42 17.42 -14.85
C GLY A 144 10.19 17.64 -15.73
N THR A 145 9.40 16.61 -16.08
CA THR A 145 8.12 16.81 -16.78
C THR A 145 6.96 17.07 -15.82
N VAL A 146 6.91 16.35 -14.69
CA VAL A 146 5.88 16.53 -13.64
C VAL A 146 6.48 17.17 -12.40
N ASN A 147 5.62 17.77 -11.57
CA ASN A 147 6.06 18.37 -10.31
C ASN A 147 6.34 17.31 -9.23
N ASP A 148 7.13 17.70 -8.23
CA ASP A 148 7.50 16.83 -7.11
C ASP A 148 6.30 16.28 -6.35
N VAL A 149 5.23 17.07 -6.21
CA VAL A 149 4.01 16.64 -5.51
C VAL A 149 3.38 15.42 -6.20
N TYR A 150 3.38 15.41 -7.53
CA TYR A 150 2.88 14.29 -8.33
C TYR A 150 3.71 13.03 -8.08
N VAL A 151 5.04 13.14 -8.18
CA VAL A 151 6.01 12.04 -7.97
C VAL A 151 5.89 11.46 -6.56
N TRP A 152 5.99 12.31 -5.53
CA TRP A 152 5.93 11.88 -4.14
C TRP A 152 4.58 11.29 -3.77
N SER A 153 3.49 11.80 -4.34
CA SER A 153 2.16 11.23 -4.09
C SER A 153 2.05 9.80 -4.60
N ILE A 154 2.63 9.49 -5.77
CA ILE A 154 2.69 8.12 -6.31
C ILE A 154 3.57 7.25 -5.41
N LEU A 155 4.81 7.67 -5.14
CA LEU A 155 5.76 6.89 -4.33
C LEU A 155 5.19 6.56 -2.94
N LEU A 156 4.55 7.53 -2.28
CA LEU A 156 3.95 7.34 -0.96
C LEU A 156 2.69 6.48 -1.00
N ALA A 157 1.77 6.75 -1.95
CA ALA A 157 0.51 6.03 -2.03
C ALA A 157 0.72 4.56 -2.37
N LEU A 158 1.53 4.30 -3.40
CA LEU A 158 1.70 2.98 -3.98
C LEU A 158 2.73 2.13 -3.24
N GLY A 159 3.62 2.72 -2.43
CA GLY A 159 4.61 1.99 -1.63
C GLY A 159 4.22 1.92 -0.15
N PRO A 160 4.67 2.87 0.71
CA PRO A 160 4.43 2.83 2.15
C PRO A 160 2.96 2.74 2.56
N VAL A 161 2.07 3.52 1.92
CA VAL A 161 0.64 3.50 2.26
C VAL A 161 -0.02 2.20 1.81
N ALA A 162 0.39 1.62 0.68
CA ALA A 162 -0.06 0.29 0.28
C ALA A 162 0.37 -0.80 1.30
N CYS A 163 1.59 -0.70 1.85
CA CYS A 163 2.08 -1.60 2.91
C CYS A 163 1.20 -1.51 4.18
N LEU A 164 0.87 -0.27 4.59
CA LEU A 164 -0.06 -0.01 5.68
C LEU A 164 -1.46 -0.56 5.38
N GLY A 165 -1.99 -0.26 4.19
CA GLY A 165 -3.32 -0.65 3.73
C GLY A 165 -3.51 -2.16 3.70
N GLY A 166 -2.50 -2.91 3.22
CA GLY A 166 -2.50 -4.37 3.27
C GLY A 166 -2.65 -4.90 4.69
N ALA A 167 -1.86 -4.39 5.64
CA ALA A 167 -1.94 -4.79 7.04
C ALA A 167 -3.31 -4.48 7.67
N LEU A 168 -3.85 -3.27 7.45
CA LEU A 168 -5.13 -2.84 7.99
C LEU A 168 -6.31 -3.60 7.38
N LEU A 169 -6.27 -3.89 6.08
CA LEU A 169 -7.23 -4.78 5.43
C LEU A 169 -7.16 -6.20 6.02
N GLY A 170 -5.96 -6.67 6.36
CA GLY A 170 -5.77 -7.94 7.06
C GLY A 170 -6.48 -7.99 8.42
N ILE A 171 -6.44 -6.89 9.20
CA ILE A 171 -7.21 -6.79 10.46
C ILE A 171 -8.71 -6.89 10.18
N LEU A 172 -9.21 -6.14 9.19
CA LEU A 172 -10.62 -6.15 8.82
C LEU A 172 -11.08 -7.56 8.41
N VAL A 173 -10.30 -8.23 7.56
CA VAL A 173 -10.51 -9.63 7.15
C VAL A 173 -10.49 -10.57 8.36
N GLY A 174 -9.53 -10.39 9.25
CA GLY A 174 -9.37 -11.19 10.46
C GLY A 174 -10.58 -11.12 11.38
N ARG A 175 -11.21 -9.94 11.49
CA ARG A 175 -12.42 -9.71 12.31
C ARG A 175 -13.70 -10.22 11.66
N TRP A 176 -13.89 -9.97 10.37
CA TRP A 176 -15.19 -10.15 9.73
C TRP A 176 -15.36 -11.50 9.06
N LEU A 177 -14.27 -12.18 8.69
CA LEU A 177 -14.31 -13.48 8.05
C LEU A 177 -13.81 -14.53 9.05
N SER A 178 -14.51 -15.66 9.17
CA SER A 178 -14.21 -16.69 10.18
C SER A 178 -13.46 -17.92 9.62
N PHE A 179 -13.44 -18.13 8.30
CA PHE A 179 -12.87 -19.35 7.71
C PHE A 179 -11.33 -19.29 7.57
N PRO A 180 -10.58 -20.41 7.72
CA PRO A 180 -9.10 -20.39 7.76
C PRO A 180 -8.42 -19.78 6.53
N GLY A 181 -9.02 -19.96 5.34
CA GLY A 181 -8.49 -19.45 4.07
C GLY A 181 -8.78 -17.97 3.77
N ALA A 182 -9.49 -17.24 4.64
CA ALA A 182 -9.92 -15.88 4.36
C ALA A 182 -8.81 -14.89 3.96
N PRO A 183 -7.63 -14.86 4.62
CA PRO A 183 -6.56 -13.97 4.17
C PRO A 183 -6.04 -14.30 2.78
N ALA A 184 -5.97 -15.59 2.40
CA ALA A 184 -5.54 -15.98 1.05
C ALA A 184 -6.58 -15.56 -0.01
N VAL A 185 -7.87 -15.77 0.27
CA VAL A 185 -8.95 -15.31 -0.60
C VAL A 185 -8.92 -13.79 -0.74
N ALA A 186 -8.71 -13.05 0.35
CA ALA A 186 -8.60 -11.60 0.31
C ALA A 186 -7.41 -11.11 -0.53
N VAL A 187 -6.24 -11.76 -0.43
CA VAL A 187 -5.08 -11.46 -1.29
C VAL A 187 -5.41 -11.71 -2.76
N VAL A 188 -5.97 -12.87 -3.10
CA VAL A 188 -6.34 -13.20 -4.49
C VAL A 188 -7.35 -12.21 -5.03
N LEU A 189 -8.40 -11.91 -4.28
CA LEU A 189 -9.41 -10.93 -4.70
C LEU A 189 -8.82 -9.53 -4.85
N LEU A 190 -7.91 -9.11 -3.96
CA LEU A 190 -7.25 -7.81 -4.05
C LEU A 190 -6.38 -7.70 -5.30
N VAL A 191 -5.58 -8.73 -5.59
CA VAL A 191 -4.73 -8.80 -6.79
C VAL A 191 -5.61 -8.83 -8.04
N LEU A 192 -6.64 -9.67 -8.09
CA LEU A 192 -7.56 -9.73 -9.22
C LEU A 192 -8.31 -8.41 -9.41
N LEU A 193 -8.78 -7.77 -8.34
CA LEU A 193 -9.46 -6.49 -8.40
C LEU A 193 -8.55 -5.40 -8.95
N THR A 194 -7.30 -5.39 -8.49
CA THR A 194 -6.27 -4.46 -8.97
C THR A 194 -6.01 -4.72 -10.45
N MET A 195 -5.70 -5.96 -10.84
CA MET A 195 -5.47 -6.34 -12.22
C MET A 195 -6.66 -6.00 -13.12
N VAL A 196 -7.87 -6.39 -12.74
CA VAL A 196 -9.10 -6.13 -13.52
C VAL A 196 -9.43 -4.64 -13.59
N GLY A 197 -9.23 -3.86 -12.53
CA GLY A 197 -9.46 -2.42 -12.65
C GLY A 197 -8.33 -1.68 -13.37
N GLN A 198 -7.16 -2.32 -13.51
CA GLN A 198 -6.15 -1.91 -14.51
C GLN A 198 -6.46 -2.44 -15.92
N LEU A 199 -7.27 -3.51 -16.10
CA LEU A 199 -7.56 -4.15 -17.41
C LEU A 199 -8.29 -3.28 -18.44
N PRO A 200 -9.12 -2.28 -18.07
CA PRO A 200 -9.48 -1.19 -18.98
C PRO A 200 -8.26 -0.48 -19.60
N TYR A 201 -7.05 -0.88 -19.18
CA TYR A 201 -5.70 -0.58 -19.64
C TYR A 201 -5.66 0.67 -20.51
N ALA A 202 -5.44 1.74 -19.76
CA ALA A 202 -4.49 2.83 -20.01
C ALA A 202 -4.66 3.73 -21.24
N TYR A 203 -5.53 3.43 -22.21
CA TYR A 203 -5.51 4.16 -23.50
C TYR A 203 -6.90 4.47 -24.09
N SER A 204 -7.98 4.14 -23.38
CA SER A 204 -9.35 4.55 -23.74
C SER A 204 -9.77 5.78 -22.92
N GLU A 205 -10.79 6.53 -23.39
CA GLU A 205 -11.37 7.69 -22.67
C GLU A 205 -11.82 7.35 -21.23
N GLN A 206 -12.00 6.06 -20.91
CA GLN A 206 -12.39 5.57 -19.59
C GLN A 206 -11.21 5.35 -18.64
N GLY A 207 -9.98 5.64 -19.05
CA GLY A 207 -8.76 5.47 -18.24
C GLY A 207 -8.89 6.08 -16.84
N ASN A 208 -9.58 7.22 -16.72
CA ASN A 208 -9.87 7.91 -15.46
C ASN A 208 -10.51 7.04 -14.38
N LEU A 209 -11.33 6.07 -14.76
CA LEU A 209 -12.05 5.24 -13.79
C LEU A 209 -11.11 4.31 -13.02
N ARG A 210 -9.96 3.90 -13.59
CA ARG A 210 -9.06 2.93 -12.95
C ARG A 210 -8.63 3.31 -11.53
N VAL A 211 -8.66 4.59 -11.15
CA VAL A 211 -8.30 5.05 -9.80
C VAL A 211 -9.26 4.55 -8.70
N TRP A 212 -10.34 3.84 -9.03
CA TRP A 212 -11.20 3.20 -8.03
C TRP A 212 -10.54 1.99 -7.37
N VAL A 213 -9.49 1.41 -7.96
CA VAL A 213 -8.82 0.24 -7.38
C VAL A 213 -7.94 0.59 -6.18
N PRO A 214 -7.70 -0.38 -5.26
CA PRO A 214 -6.83 -0.18 -4.10
C PRO A 214 -5.35 0.11 -4.41
N TRP A 215 -4.89 -0.19 -5.63
CA TRP A 215 -3.55 0.15 -6.11
C TRP A 215 -3.64 0.63 -7.57
N ALA A 216 -3.62 1.94 -7.78
CA ALA A 216 -3.85 2.55 -9.09
C ALA A 216 -2.53 2.90 -9.80
N MET A 217 -2.37 2.46 -11.05
CA MET A 217 -1.20 2.82 -11.85
C MET A 217 -1.44 4.19 -12.53
N PHE A 218 -0.55 5.15 -12.27
CA PHE A 218 -0.62 6.51 -12.85
C PHE A 218 0.27 6.70 -14.08
N HIS A 219 0.91 5.63 -14.53
CA HIS A 219 1.90 5.67 -15.60
C HIS A 219 2.04 4.29 -16.26
N THR A 220 2.82 4.20 -17.32
CA THR A 220 3.38 2.94 -17.81
C THR A 220 4.81 2.82 -17.32
N GLY A 221 5.37 1.60 -17.24
CA GLY A 221 6.83 1.46 -17.27
C GLY A 221 7.40 1.82 -18.65
N THR A 222 8.70 1.63 -18.82
CA THR A 222 9.44 1.78 -20.06
C THR A 222 9.10 0.57 -20.90
N MET A 223 8.32 0.80 -21.95
CA MET A 223 7.81 -0.28 -22.77
C MET A 223 8.84 -0.65 -23.82
N SER A 224 9.69 -1.65 -23.55
CA SER A 224 10.76 -2.11 -24.47
C SER A 224 10.27 -2.30 -25.91
N ASP A 225 9.16 -3.00 -26.07
CA ASP A 225 8.60 -3.36 -27.39
C ASP A 225 7.66 -2.27 -27.93
N GLY A 226 7.38 -1.25 -27.11
CA GLY A 226 6.37 -0.25 -27.36
C GLY A 226 4.97 -0.84 -27.43
N LYS A 227 4.00 0.00 -27.81
CA LYS A 227 2.63 -0.41 -28.11
C LYS A 227 2.16 0.36 -29.34
N ALA A 228 2.56 -0.14 -30.51
CA ALA A 228 2.32 0.49 -31.80
C ALA A 228 0.83 0.76 -32.08
N TRP A 229 -0.08 -0.07 -31.56
CA TRP A 229 -1.54 0.08 -31.71
C TRP A 229 -2.14 1.23 -30.87
N GLU A 230 -1.35 1.81 -29.97
CA GLU A 230 -1.70 2.95 -29.11
C GLU A 230 -0.87 4.19 -29.45
N GLY A 231 0.00 4.10 -30.45
CA GLY A 231 0.92 5.18 -30.82
C GLY A 231 2.08 5.37 -29.84
N ILE A 232 2.34 4.42 -28.93
CA ILE A 232 3.46 4.50 -27.99
C ILE A 232 4.66 3.76 -28.59
N PRO A 233 5.77 4.47 -28.89
CA PRO A 233 6.94 3.81 -29.45
C PRO A 233 7.64 2.90 -28.44
N GLY A 234 8.57 2.07 -28.93
CA GLY A 234 9.49 1.31 -28.07
C GLY A 234 10.32 2.23 -27.18
N TYR A 235 10.61 1.76 -25.97
CA TYR A 235 11.32 2.47 -24.91
C TYR A 235 10.70 3.81 -24.48
N ALA A 236 9.43 4.05 -24.81
CA ALA A 236 8.69 5.21 -24.32
C ALA A 236 7.95 4.90 -23.02
N GLN A 237 7.62 5.97 -22.30
CA GLN A 237 6.82 5.98 -21.09
C GLN A 237 5.55 6.80 -21.33
N ALA A 238 4.51 6.53 -20.55
CA ALA A 238 3.31 7.35 -20.59
C ALA A 238 2.78 7.65 -19.19
N LEU A 239 2.31 8.88 -18.98
CA LEU A 239 1.55 9.29 -17.80
C LEU A 239 0.07 9.16 -18.11
N VAL A 240 -0.65 8.48 -17.22
CA VAL A 240 -2.05 8.15 -17.44
C VAL A 240 -2.94 9.07 -16.58
N PRO A 241 -4.07 9.56 -17.11
CA PRO A 241 -4.93 10.54 -16.44
C PRO A 241 -5.30 10.27 -14.98
N GLY A 242 -5.46 11.34 -14.19
CA GLY A 242 -5.83 11.29 -12.77
C GLY A 242 -4.91 12.11 -11.85
N ASN A 243 -5.32 12.26 -10.59
CA ASN A 243 -4.62 13.05 -9.59
C ASN A 243 -4.06 12.18 -8.45
N PRO A 244 -2.74 11.90 -8.45
CA PRO A 244 -2.11 11.06 -7.44
C PRO A 244 -2.19 11.61 -6.02
N ALA A 245 -2.22 12.94 -5.84
CA ALA A 245 -2.30 13.54 -4.50
C ALA A 245 -3.68 13.30 -3.87
N ALA A 246 -4.74 13.45 -4.67
CA ALA A 246 -6.09 13.08 -4.24
C ALA A 246 -6.19 11.56 -3.99
N TYR A 247 -5.53 10.75 -4.82
CA TYR A 247 -5.49 9.30 -4.65
C TYR A 247 -4.77 8.86 -3.37
N LEU A 248 -3.64 9.50 -3.01
CA LEU A 248 -2.96 9.29 -1.74
C LEU A 248 -3.91 9.54 -0.57
N GLY A 249 -4.65 10.66 -0.61
CA GLY A 249 -5.69 10.96 0.37
C GLY A 249 -6.78 9.89 0.42
N TYR A 250 -7.25 9.42 -0.73
CA TYR A 250 -8.22 8.34 -0.84
C TYR A 250 -7.71 7.04 -0.20
N ALA A 251 -6.48 6.62 -0.49
CA ALA A 251 -5.87 5.43 0.10
C ALA A 251 -5.73 5.53 1.63
N LEU A 252 -5.36 6.70 2.16
CA LEU A 252 -5.33 6.98 3.60
C LEU A 252 -6.73 6.94 4.23
N ALA A 253 -7.75 7.44 3.53
CA ALA A 253 -9.14 7.35 3.98
C ALA A 253 -9.62 5.89 4.03
N LEU A 254 -9.26 5.07 3.04
CA LEU A 254 -9.52 3.62 3.07
C LEU A 254 -8.82 2.91 4.24
N CYS A 255 -7.56 3.26 4.52
CA CYS A 255 -6.84 2.77 5.69
C CYS A 255 -7.59 3.09 6.99
N ALA A 256 -8.06 4.34 7.15
CA ALA A 256 -8.86 4.74 8.31
C ALA A 256 -10.21 3.99 8.38
N LEU A 257 -10.88 3.79 7.23
CA LEU A 257 -12.11 3.01 7.14
C LEU A 257 -11.90 1.55 7.54
N ALA A 258 -10.78 0.93 7.18
CA ALA A 258 -10.45 -0.43 7.61
C ALA A 258 -10.33 -0.53 9.14
N VAL A 259 -9.66 0.44 9.79
CA VAL A 259 -9.59 0.50 11.26
C VAL A 259 -10.98 0.68 11.88
N VAL A 260 -11.76 1.65 11.38
CA VAL A 260 -13.11 1.92 11.89
C VAL A 260 -14.03 0.71 11.70
N GLY A 261 -13.99 0.07 10.53
CA GLY A 261 -14.76 -1.14 10.23
C GLY A 261 -14.37 -2.33 11.10
N ALA A 262 -13.07 -2.50 11.40
CA ALA A 262 -12.61 -3.53 12.30
C ALA A 262 -13.01 -3.26 13.76
N VAL A 263 -12.98 -2.01 14.22
CA VAL A 263 -13.45 -1.61 15.56
C VAL A 263 -14.97 -1.72 15.67
N TRP A 264 -15.71 -1.45 14.59
CA TRP A 264 -17.17 -1.55 14.52
C TRP A 264 -17.71 -2.97 14.74
N HIS A 265 -16.86 -3.98 14.52
CA HIS A 265 -17.21 -5.37 14.79
C HIS A 265 -17.61 -5.55 16.26
N ASP A 266 -16.89 -4.92 17.20
CA ASP A 266 -17.21 -4.90 18.63
C ASP A 266 -18.52 -4.14 18.89
N ARG A 267 -19.56 -4.86 19.32
CA ARG A 267 -20.88 -4.28 19.61
C ARG A 267 -20.81 -3.19 20.69
N SER A 268 -19.89 -3.30 21.63
CA SER A 268 -19.72 -2.31 22.70
C SER A 268 -19.12 -0.99 22.21
N ALA A 269 -18.45 -1.00 21.05
CA ALA A 269 -17.83 0.19 20.45
C ALA A 269 -18.76 0.98 19.51
N ARG A 270 -19.97 0.46 19.20
CA ARG A 270 -20.93 1.05 18.25
C ARG A 270 -21.65 2.29 18.79
N THR A 271 -20.88 3.33 19.04
CA THR A 271 -21.38 4.65 19.48
C THR A 271 -21.87 5.48 18.29
N VAL A 272 -22.73 6.46 18.57
CA VAL A 272 -23.17 7.47 17.56
C VAL A 272 -21.94 8.20 16.98
N ARG A 273 -20.94 8.52 17.81
CA ARG A 273 -19.71 9.18 17.37
C ARG A 273 -18.93 8.35 16.36
N LEU A 274 -18.76 7.04 16.62
CA LEU A 274 -18.09 6.15 15.68
C LEU A 274 -18.88 6.03 14.36
N ARG A 275 -20.22 6.10 14.43
CA ARG A 275 -21.08 6.06 13.23
C ARG A 275 -20.88 7.29 12.36
N LEU A 276 -20.89 8.47 12.98
CA LEU A 276 -20.65 9.74 12.30
C LEU A 276 -19.24 9.78 11.70
N LEU A 277 -18.24 9.26 12.42
CA LEU A 277 -16.88 9.12 11.91
C LEU A 277 -16.82 8.21 10.68
N ALA A 278 -17.48 7.04 10.73
CA ALA A 278 -17.54 6.12 9.60
C ALA A 278 -18.17 6.79 8.36
N TRP A 279 -19.32 7.46 8.52
CA TRP A 279 -19.96 8.18 7.43
C TRP A 279 -19.12 9.33 6.89
N GLY A 280 -18.48 10.10 7.77
CA GLY A 280 -17.57 11.16 7.37
C GLY A 280 -16.39 10.64 6.56
N LEU A 281 -15.79 9.52 6.97
CA LEU A 281 -14.70 8.87 6.24
C LEU A 281 -15.16 8.29 4.90
N VAL A 282 -16.37 7.72 4.81
CA VAL A 282 -16.94 7.27 3.54
C VAL A 282 -17.13 8.45 2.59
N ALA A 283 -17.75 9.54 3.06
CA ALA A 283 -17.95 10.74 2.25
C ALA A 283 -16.61 11.34 1.79
N LEU A 284 -15.61 11.40 2.68
CA LEU A 284 -14.27 11.86 2.36
C LEU A 284 -13.59 10.96 1.32
N ALA A 285 -13.65 9.63 1.48
CA ALA A 285 -13.07 8.68 0.53
C ALA A 285 -13.72 8.82 -0.85
N VAL A 286 -15.04 8.96 -0.92
CA VAL A 286 -15.75 9.19 -2.19
C VAL A 286 -15.33 10.51 -2.82
N ALA A 287 -15.27 11.60 -2.06
CA ALA A 287 -14.84 12.90 -2.57
C ALA A 287 -13.39 12.86 -3.10
N LEU A 288 -12.46 12.24 -2.37
CA LEU A 288 -11.06 12.10 -2.78
C LEU A 288 -10.91 11.17 -3.99
N TYR A 289 -11.70 10.11 -4.08
CA TYR A 289 -11.76 9.26 -5.27
C TYR A 289 -12.24 10.06 -6.49
N LEU A 290 -13.33 10.83 -6.36
CA LEU A 290 -13.84 11.65 -7.47
C LEU A 290 -12.82 12.71 -7.89
N LEU A 291 -12.13 13.35 -6.94
CA LEU A 291 -11.02 14.26 -7.25
C LEU A 291 -9.88 13.52 -7.95
N ALA A 292 -9.51 12.32 -7.50
CA ALA A 292 -8.48 11.50 -8.14
C ALA A 292 -8.84 11.12 -9.58
N ALA A 293 -10.12 10.82 -9.84
CA ALA A 293 -10.60 10.36 -11.14
C ALA A 293 -10.80 11.50 -12.15
N PHE A 294 -11.24 12.68 -11.68
CA PHE A 294 -11.68 13.77 -12.56
C PHE A 294 -10.77 15.00 -12.55
N THR A 295 -9.65 14.96 -11.84
CA THR A 295 -8.64 16.02 -11.88
C THR A 295 -7.26 15.46 -12.21
N GLY A 296 -6.30 16.32 -12.52
CA GLY A 296 -4.96 15.92 -12.98
C GLY A 296 -4.84 16.10 -14.49
N PHE A 297 -4.09 15.21 -15.16
CA PHE A 297 -3.96 15.24 -16.61
C PHE A 297 -5.24 14.77 -17.28
N GLU A 298 -5.77 15.55 -18.23
CA GLU A 298 -6.99 15.20 -18.98
C GLU A 298 -6.72 14.16 -20.07
N GLN A 299 -5.50 14.12 -20.59
CA GLN A 299 -5.06 13.22 -21.65
C GLN A 299 -3.78 12.52 -21.24
N MET A 300 -3.54 11.34 -21.83
CA MET A 300 -2.29 10.62 -21.65
C MET A 300 -1.14 11.42 -22.26
N LEU A 301 -0.05 11.57 -21.50
CA LEU A 301 1.19 12.18 -21.99
C LEU A 301 2.19 11.08 -22.28
N VAL A 302 2.76 11.05 -23.48
CA VAL A 302 3.72 10.03 -23.92
C VAL A 302 5.08 10.69 -24.10
N SER A 303 6.14 10.05 -23.60
CA SER A 303 7.52 10.50 -23.79
C SER A 303 8.02 10.19 -25.19
N GLU A 304 9.09 10.89 -25.59
CA GLU A 304 9.96 10.35 -26.63
C GLU A 304 10.65 9.06 -26.12
N PRO A 305 11.07 8.15 -27.03
CA PRO A 305 11.81 6.95 -26.66
C PRO A 305 13.06 7.28 -25.85
N LEU A 306 13.28 6.53 -24.77
CA LEU A 306 14.55 6.58 -24.05
C LEU A 306 15.67 6.06 -24.96
N PRO A 307 16.83 6.75 -25.05
CA PRO A 307 17.95 6.38 -25.91
C PRO A 307 18.78 5.24 -25.27
N LEU A 308 18.14 4.08 -25.09
CA LEU A 308 18.74 2.88 -24.51
C LEU A 308 19.46 2.04 -25.57
N ALA A 309 20.57 1.40 -25.19
CA ALA A 309 21.26 0.45 -26.07
C ALA A 309 20.44 -0.84 -26.18
N ALA A 310 20.23 -1.32 -27.41
CA ALA A 310 19.52 -2.57 -27.70
C ALA A 310 20.37 -3.81 -27.37
#